data_AF-A0A699Z8A0-F1
#
_entry.id   AF-A0A699Z8A0-F1
#
_cell.length_a   1.000
_cell.length_b   1.000
_cell.length_c   1.000
_cell.angle_alpha   90.00
_cell.angle_beta   90.00
_cell.angle_gamma   90.00
#
_symmetry.space_group_name_H-M   'P 1'
#
loop_
_entity.id
_entity.type
_entity.pdbx_description
1 polymer ?
#
loop_
_entity_poly.entity_id
_entity_poly.type
_entity_poly.pdbx_seq_one_letter_code
_entity_poly.pdbx_strand_id
1 'polypeptide(L)'
;NGVSGTGAEPPGPADIPFSKPRPVDYQPYDQKDFEDKDYNVKKAGKGYWELGRLGPDLETSELQAKREKVEKIKSLAAQVREENLKRAAVVAAKPRKEAPAKEPTARDKALQFAKNVPKPEPASKPVSTPANEKKSGAKKPSSGSAANVAGNVIAK
;
A
#
# COMPACT_ATOMS: atom_id res chain seq x y z
N ASN A 1 50.02 -53.09 -12.94
CA ASN A 1 50.16 -52.09 -14.02
C ASN A 1 49.04 -52.27 -15.01
N GLY A 2 48.22 -51.23 -15.20
CA GLY A 2 47.17 -51.23 -16.22
C GLY A 2 45.92 -50.46 -15.80
N VAL A 3 46.08 -49.18 -15.46
CA VAL A 3 44.98 -48.20 -15.43
C VAL A 3 44.66 -47.85 -16.88
N SER A 4 43.39 -47.94 -17.27
CA SER A 4 42.80 -47.04 -18.26
C SER A 4 41.31 -46.90 -17.96
N GLY A 5 40.96 -45.74 -17.40
CA GLY A 5 39.59 -45.25 -17.46
C GLY A 5 39.40 -44.43 -18.74
N THR A 6 38.17 -44.35 -19.21
CA THR A 6 37.44 -43.11 -19.59
C THR A 6 36.23 -43.48 -20.46
N GLY A 7 35.13 -42.75 -20.26
CA GLY A 7 33.95 -42.80 -21.13
C GLY A 7 32.65 -43.05 -20.40
N ALA A 8 32.28 -42.16 -19.46
CA ALA A 8 30.89 -42.07 -19.02
C ALA A 8 30.08 -41.43 -20.16
N GLU A 9 29.36 -42.25 -20.91
CA GLU A 9 28.31 -41.81 -21.83
C GLU A 9 27.02 -41.62 -21.02
N PRO A 10 26.33 -40.47 -21.10
CA PRO A 10 25.07 -40.28 -20.40
C PRO A 10 24.03 -41.30 -20.92
N PRO A 11 23.27 -41.98 -20.05
CA PRO A 11 22.24 -42.90 -20.53
C PRO A 11 21.21 -42.08 -21.33
N GLY A 12 21.10 -42.40 -22.61
CA GLY A 12 20.04 -41.90 -23.48
C GLY A 12 18.66 -42.18 -22.88
N PRO A 13 17.60 -41.49 -23.36
CA PRO A 13 16.26 -41.63 -22.80
C PRO A 13 15.88 -43.11 -22.82
N ALA A 14 15.70 -43.67 -21.61
CA ALA A 14 15.42 -45.08 -21.41
C ALA A 14 14.30 -45.54 -22.36
N ASP A 15 14.61 -46.54 -23.18
CA ASP A 15 13.64 -47.26 -23.99
C ASP A 15 12.50 -47.73 -23.08
N ILE A 16 11.36 -47.05 -23.17
CA ILE A 16 10.13 -47.51 -22.56
C ILE A 16 9.85 -48.87 -23.22
N PRO A 17 9.71 -49.97 -22.47
CA PRO A 17 9.47 -51.27 -23.08
C PRO A 17 8.11 -51.23 -23.78
N PHE A 18 8.13 -51.09 -25.11
CA PHE A 18 6.93 -51.21 -25.93
C PHE A 18 6.42 -52.65 -25.83
N SER A 19 5.44 -52.86 -24.95
CA SER A 19 4.71 -54.12 -24.88
C SER A 19 4.04 -54.38 -26.23
N LYS A 20 3.97 -55.66 -26.63
CA LYS A 20 3.32 -56.07 -27.88
C LYS A 20 1.91 -55.44 -27.96
N PRO A 21 1.51 -54.88 -29.11
CA PRO A 21 0.20 -54.26 -29.23
C PRO A 21 -0.86 -55.30 -28.89
N ARG A 22 -1.71 -54.98 -27.90
CA ARG A 22 -2.87 -55.82 -27.63
C ARG A 22 -3.78 -55.76 -28.86
N PRO A 23 -4.31 -56.90 -29.33
CA PRO A 23 -5.35 -56.87 -30.35
C PRO A 23 -6.48 -55.95 -29.86
N VAL A 24 -6.85 -54.98 -30.70
CA VAL A 24 -7.89 -54.01 -30.40
C VAL A 24 -9.17 -54.51 -31.04
N ASP A 25 -10.08 -55.04 -30.23
CA ASP A 25 -11.40 -55.49 -30.68
C ASP A 25 -12.34 -54.28 -30.80
N TYR A 26 -12.03 -53.40 -31.76
CA TYR A 26 -12.87 -52.23 -32.01
C TYR A 26 -14.17 -52.65 -32.69
N GLN A 27 -15.28 -52.38 -32.01
CA GLN A 27 -16.61 -52.40 -32.60
C GLN A 27 -17.15 -50.97 -32.61
N PRO A 28 -17.60 -50.44 -33.76
CA PRO A 28 -18.23 -49.14 -33.81
C PRO A 28 -19.51 -49.17 -32.96
N TYR A 29 -19.71 -48.13 -32.16
CA TYR A 29 -20.92 -48.01 -31.36
C TYR A 29 -22.12 -47.68 -32.25
N ASP A 30 -23.19 -48.44 -32.07
CA ASP A 30 -24.49 -48.13 -32.65
C ASP A 30 -25.24 -47.10 -31.78
N GLN A 31 -26.26 -46.48 -32.36
CA GLN A 31 -27.09 -45.51 -31.65
C GLN A 31 -27.74 -46.09 -30.39
N LYS A 32 -28.07 -47.39 -30.41
CA LYS A 32 -28.60 -48.13 -29.25
C LYS A 32 -27.59 -48.18 -28.11
N ASP A 33 -26.32 -48.40 -28.42
CA ASP A 33 -25.25 -48.43 -27.42
C ASP A 33 -25.06 -47.07 -26.75
N PHE A 34 -25.30 -45.97 -27.47
CA PHE A 34 -25.30 -44.64 -26.87
C PHE A 34 -26.51 -44.42 -25.96
N GLU A 35 -27.68 -44.88 -26.39
CA GLU A 35 -28.91 -44.75 -25.63
C GLU A 35 -28.88 -45.53 -24.31
N ASP A 36 -28.23 -46.69 -24.33
CA ASP A 36 -28.12 -47.60 -23.21
C ASP A 36 -27.07 -47.23 -22.16
N LYS A 37 -26.22 -46.24 -22.41
CA LYS A 37 -25.20 -45.84 -21.45
C LYS A 37 -25.77 -45.00 -20.31
N ASP A 38 -25.26 -45.22 -19.10
CA ASP A 38 -25.74 -44.58 -17.87
C ASP A 38 -25.53 -43.06 -17.83
N TYR A 39 -24.65 -42.52 -18.69
CA TYR A 39 -24.45 -41.08 -18.82
C TYR A 39 -25.47 -40.42 -19.77
N ASN A 40 -26.30 -41.20 -20.45
CA ASN A 40 -27.36 -40.64 -21.28
C ASN A 40 -28.47 -40.09 -20.39
N VAL A 41 -28.70 -38.78 -20.50
CA VAL A 41 -29.74 -38.01 -19.79
C VAL A 41 -31.11 -38.68 -19.88
N LYS A 42 -31.46 -39.23 -21.05
CA LYS A 42 -32.76 -39.86 -21.30
C LYS A 42 -32.97 -41.15 -20.48
N LYS A 43 -31.92 -41.95 -20.29
CA LYS A 43 -31.98 -43.24 -19.58
C LYS A 43 -31.77 -43.07 -18.08
N ALA A 44 -30.88 -42.15 -17.68
CA ALA A 44 -30.57 -41.89 -16.29
C ALA A 44 -31.76 -41.31 -15.49
N GLY A 45 -32.81 -40.83 -16.17
CA GLY A 45 -33.94 -40.11 -15.54
C GLY A 45 -33.52 -38.83 -14.82
N LYS A 46 -32.24 -38.48 -14.90
CA LYS A 46 -31.64 -37.24 -14.42
C LYS A 46 -31.89 -36.24 -15.54
N GLY A 47 -32.41 -35.05 -15.20
CA GLY A 47 -32.58 -33.98 -16.18
C GLY A 47 -31.26 -33.60 -16.87
N TYR A 48 -31.29 -32.56 -17.71
CA TYR A 48 -30.10 -32.11 -18.44
C TYR A 48 -28.85 -32.01 -17.55
N TRP A 49 -27.72 -32.53 -18.03
CA TRP A 49 -26.43 -32.36 -17.36
C TRP A 49 -26.10 -30.87 -17.25
N GLU A 50 -25.95 -30.37 -16.02
CA GLU A 50 -25.54 -28.98 -15.79
C GLU A 50 -24.06 -28.82 -16.13
N LEU A 51 -23.77 -28.21 -17.28
CA LEU A 51 -22.41 -27.84 -17.71
C LEU A 51 -21.99 -26.53 -17.03
N GLY A 52 -21.83 -26.56 -15.71
CA GLY A 52 -21.46 -25.38 -14.92
C GLY A 52 -22.44 -24.21 -15.10
N ARG A 53 -22.10 -23.04 -14.52
CA ARG A 53 -22.87 -21.81 -14.70
C ARG A 53 -22.00 -20.77 -15.37
N LEU A 54 -22.60 -20.00 -16.28
CA LEU A 54 -21.97 -18.80 -16.80
C LEU A 54 -21.69 -17.87 -15.60
N GLY A 55 -20.44 -17.45 -15.43
CA GLY A 55 -20.04 -16.63 -14.29
C GLY A 55 -20.79 -15.30 -14.21
N PRO A 56 -20.57 -14.50 -13.15
CA PRO A 56 -21.20 -13.20 -13.00
C PRO A 56 -20.96 -12.31 -14.23
N ASP A 57 -21.99 -11.58 -14.65
CA ASP A 57 -21.88 -10.63 -15.74
C ASP A 57 -21.07 -9.40 -15.30
N LEU A 58 -19.95 -9.16 -15.97
CA LEU A 58 -19.03 -8.06 -15.68
C LEU A 58 -19.42 -6.74 -16.35
N GLU A 59 -20.36 -6.79 -17.29
CA GLU A 59 -20.81 -5.64 -18.10
C GLU A 59 -22.21 -5.18 -17.72
N THR A 60 -22.60 -5.43 -16.47
CA THR A 60 -23.82 -4.84 -15.91
C THR A 60 -23.68 -3.31 -15.87
N SER A 61 -24.78 -2.60 -16.15
CA SER A 61 -24.83 -1.13 -16.12
C SER A 61 -24.29 -0.54 -14.81
N GLU A 62 -24.54 -1.21 -13.68
CA GLU A 62 -24.02 -0.81 -12.38
C GLU A 62 -22.48 -0.89 -12.28
N LEU A 63 -21.87 -1.96 -12.82
CA LEU A 63 -20.41 -2.12 -12.82
C LEU A 63 -19.75 -1.13 -13.77
N GLN A 64 -20.37 -0.86 -14.91
CA GLN A 64 -19.91 0.19 -15.84
C GLN A 64 -19.95 1.57 -15.19
N ALA A 65 -21.06 1.93 -14.53
CA ALA A 65 -21.17 3.20 -13.81
C ALA A 65 -20.11 3.34 -12.70
N LYS A 66 -19.79 2.25 -11.98
CA LYS A 66 -18.71 2.23 -10.98
C LYS A 66 -17.34 2.45 -11.62
N ARG A 67 -17.04 1.77 -12.73
CA ARG A 67 -15.79 1.93 -13.49
C ARG A 67 -15.62 3.36 -13.96
N GLU A 68 -16.64 3.92 -14.62
CA GLU A 68 -16.61 5.30 -15.10
C GLU A 68 -16.41 6.32 -13.98
N LYS A 69 -17.06 6.13 -12.82
CA LYS A 69 -16.88 7.02 -11.67
C LYS A 69 -15.44 7.00 -11.16
N VAL A 70 -14.85 5.81 -11.05
CA VAL A 70 -13.46 5.65 -10.63
C VAL A 70 -12.51 6.30 -11.63
N GLU A 71 -12.76 6.14 -12.94
CA GLU A 71 -11.97 6.79 -13.99
C GLU A 71 -12.07 8.31 -13.95
N LYS A 72 -13.27 8.87 -13.78
CA LYS A 72 -13.51 10.31 -13.63
C LYS A 72 -12.76 10.90 -12.42
N ILE A 73 -12.74 10.19 -11.29
CA ILE A 73 -12.00 10.61 -10.11
C ILE A 73 -10.49 10.57 -10.37
N LYS A 74 -9.98 9.50 -11.01
CA LYS A 74 -8.56 9.36 -11.35
C LYS A 74 -8.10 10.45 -12.30
N SER A 75 -8.87 10.74 -13.35
CA SER A 75 -8.52 11.78 -14.34
C SER A 75 -8.51 13.17 -13.70
N LEU A 76 -9.53 13.49 -12.89
CA LEU A 76 -9.57 14.75 -12.14
C LEU A 76 -8.37 14.88 -11.19
N ALA A 77 -8.05 13.83 -10.44
CA ALA A 77 -6.92 13.84 -9.52
C ALA A 77 -5.56 13.97 -10.24
N ALA A 78 -5.44 13.46 -11.46
CA ALA A 78 -4.26 13.66 -12.29
C ALA A 78 -4.14 15.12 -12.77
N GLN A 79 -5.23 15.69 -13.27
CA GLN A 79 -5.28 17.10 -13.70
C GLN A 79 -4.93 18.06 -12.57
N VAL A 80 -5.52 17.88 -11.38
CA VAL A 80 -5.21 18.72 -10.21
C VAL A 80 -3.74 18.60 -9.81
N ARG A 81 -3.16 17.39 -9.87
CA ARG A 81 -1.74 17.19 -9.59
C ARG A 81 -0.86 17.93 -10.59
N GLU A 82 -1.14 17.81 -11.89
CA GLU A 82 -0.40 18.52 -12.92
C GLU A 82 -0.52 20.04 -12.78
N GLU A 83 -1.73 20.55 -12.52
CA GLU A 83 -1.94 21.98 -12.30
C GLU A 83 -1.17 22.48 -11.07
N ASN A 84 -1.20 21.73 -9.97
CA ASN A 84 -0.46 22.10 -8.76
C ASN A 84 1.04 22.13 -9.01
N LEU A 85 1.57 21.16 -9.76
CA LEU A 85 2.98 21.14 -10.16
C LEU A 85 3.32 22.34 -11.06
N LYS A 86 2.50 22.64 -12.06
CA LYS A 86 2.67 23.81 -12.94
C LYS A 86 2.64 25.11 -12.15
N ARG A 87 1.65 25.28 -11.25
CA ARG A 87 1.53 26.45 -10.37
C ARG A 87 2.74 26.58 -9.43
N ALA A 88 3.17 25.49 -8.82
CA ALA A 88 4.34 25.47 -7.94
C ALA A 88 5.63 25.83 -8.70
N ALA A 89 5.83 25.31 -9.90
CA ALA A 89 6.97 25.65 -10.75
C ALA A 89 6.98 27.14 -11.12
N VAL A 90 5.83 27.72 -11.45
CA VAL A 90 5.71 29.17 -11.73
C VAL A 90 6.00 30.01 -10.49
N VAL A 91 5.54 29.59 -9.31
CA VAL A 91 5.84 30.29 -8.05
C VAL A 91 7.33 30.18 -7.70
N ALA A 92 7.94 29.02 -7.89
CA ALA A 92 9.36 28.79 -7.63
C ALA A 92 10.28 29.55 -8.62
N ALA A 93 9.86 29.68 -9.89
CA ALA A 93 10.60 30.42 -10.91
C ALA A 93 10.50 31.94 -10.76
N LYS A 94 9.51 32.46 -10.02
CA LYS A 94 9.47 33.88 -9.68
C LYS A 94 10.61 34.16 -8.69
N PRO A 95 11.48 35.16 -8.96
CA PRO A 95 12.48 35.55 -7.99
C PRO A 95 11.74 35.91 -6.70
N ARG A 96 12.07 35.20 -5.62
CA ARG A 96 11.58 35.51 -4.28
C ARG A 96 12.01 36.94 -4.02
N LYS A 97 11.09 37.90 -4.12
CA LYS A 97 11.33 39.27 -3.63
C LYS A 97 11.85 39.07 -2.22
N GLU A 98 13.11 39.45 -1.99
CA GLU A 98 13.68 39.46 -0.67
C GLU A 98 12.64 40.14 0.22
N ALA A 99 12.21 39.43 1.27
CA ALA A 99 11.25 40.00 2.20
C ALA A 99 11.82 41.38 2.58
N PRO A 100 11.02 42.47 2.47
CA PRO A 100 11.52 43.81 2.77
C PRO A 100 12.23 43.73 4.11
N ALA A 101 13.49 44.20 4.16
CA ALA A 101 14.36 44.08 5.31
C ALA A 101 13.52 44.36 6.56
N LYS A 102 13.27 43.31 7.34
CA LYS A 102 12.35 43.42 8.48
C LYS A 102 12.87 44.54 9.35
N GLU A 103 12.02 45.50 9.66
CA GLU A 103 12.38 46.54 10.61
C GLU A 103 12.96 45.86 11.86
N PRO A 104 14.06 46.38 12.42
CA PRO A 104 14.71 45.75 13.56
C PRO A 104 13.69 45.60 14.68
N THR A 105 13.57 44.38 15.20
CA THR A 105 12.60 44.08 16.25
C THR A 105 12.95 44.90 17.50
N ALA A 106 11.99 45.09 18.41
CA ALA A 106 12.27 45.75 19.69
C ALA A 106 13.46 45.10 20.44
N ARG A 107 13.61 43.77 20.31
CA ARG A 107 14.75 43.01 20.82
C ARG A 107 16.06 43.43 20.14
N ASP A 108 16.09 43.54 18.81
CA ASP A 108 17.29 43.92 18.06
C ASP A 108 17.73 45.34 18.44
N LYS A 109 16.77 46.27 18.57
CA LYS A 109 17.02 47.64 19.04
C LYS A 109 17.59 47.65 20.47
N ALA A 110 17.02 46.85 21.38
CA ALA A 110 17.51 46.73 22.75
C ALA A 110 18.94 46.15 22.81
N LEU A 111 19.25 45.15 21.97
CA LEU A 111 20.60 44.57 21.89
C LEU A 111 21.63 45.56 21.32
N GLN A 112 21.25 46.38 20.33
CA GLN A 112 22.11 47.45 19.83
C GLN A 112 22.40 48.49 20.92
N PHE A 113 21.39 48.87 21.69
CA PHE A 113 21.55 49.78 22.81
C PHE A 113 22.43 49.20 23.93
N ALA A 114 22.21 47.94 24.32
CA ALA A 114 22.96 47.27 25.37
C ALA A 114 24.47 47.14 25.07
N LYS A 115 24.87 47.15 23.78
CA LYS A 115 26.30 47.17 23.39
C LYS A 115 26.98 48.50 23.69
N ASN A 116 26.23 49.60 23.74
CA ASN A 116 26.75 50.96 23.94
C ASN A 116 26.65 51.43 25.40
N VAL A 117 25.99 50.66 26.27
CA VAL A 117 25.83 51.01 27.69
C VAL A 117 26.77 50.16 28.54
N PRO A 118 27.56 50.77 29.45
CA PRO A 118 28.35 50.03 30.42
C PRO A 118 27.48 49.09 31.26
N LYS A 119 28.00 47.89 31.56
CA LYS A 119 27.27 46.92 32.40
C LYS A 119 27.02 47.55 33.78
N PRO A 120 25.77 47.56 34.26
CA PRO A 120 25.47 48.06 35.59
C PRO A 120 26.14 47.20 36.66
N GLU A 121 26.53 47.84 37.76
CA GLU A 121 27.09 47.12 38.90
C GLU A 121 26.04 46.15 39.47
N PRO A 122 26.45 44.91 39.82
CA PRO A 122 25.54 43.96 40.43
C PRO A 122 25.10 44.52 41.78
N ALA A 123 23.80 44.81 41.92
CA ALA A 123 23.20 45.12 43.21
C ALA A 123 23.61 44.03 44.21
N SER A 124 24.16 44.45 45.34
CA SER A 124 24.48 43.56 46.46
C SER A 124 23.20 42.83 46.85
N LYS A 125 23.20 41.51 46.69
CA LYS A 125 22.08 40.67 47.12
C LYS A 125 21.87 40.91 48.62
N PRO A 126 20.63 41.16 49.10
CA PRO A 126 20.38 41.02 50.53
C PRO A 126 20.74 39.59 50.93
N VAL A 127 21.61 39.50 51.92
CA VAL A 127 22.08 38.25 52.53
C VAL A 127 20.88 37.40 52.93
N SER A 128 20.86 36.16 52.42
CA SER A 128 19.93 35.11 52.84
C SER A 128 20.13 34.78 54.32
N THR A 129 19.07 34.85 55.12
CA THR A 129 18.95 34.09 56.37
C THR A 129 18.31 32.73 56.08
N PRO A 130 18.83 31.61 56.64
CA PRO A 130 18.20 30.31 56.51
C PRO A 130 17.28 30.03 57.71
N ALA A 131 15.99 29.79 57.48
CA ALA A 131 15.09 29.19 58.47
C ALA A 131 13.91 28.43 57.82
N ASN A 132 14.15 27.12 57.68
CA ASN A 132 13.29 25.95 57.74
C ASN A 132 11.73 25.98 57.55
N GLU A 133 11.30 25.17 56.58
CA GLU A 133 10.12 24.25 56.50
C GLU A 133 8.68 24.70 56.83
N LYS A 134 7.79 24.59 55.82
CA LYS A 134 6.72 23.57 55.80
C LYS A 134 6.05 23.38 54.42
N LYS A 135 5.89 22.09 54.09
CA LYS A 135 5.23 21.39 52.97
C LYS A 135 3.97 22.03 52.34
N SER A 136 3.93 22.05 51.01
CA SER A 136 2.91 21.43 50.13
C SER A 136 3.38 21.64 48.67
N GLY A 137 3.54 20.66 47.79
CA GLY A 137 2.58 19.63 47.43
C GLY A 137 1.89 20.00 46.11
N ALA A 138 2.61 20.10 44.98
CA ALA A 138 2.00 20.17 43.65
C ALA A 138 2.98 19.77 42.54
N LYS A 139 3.02 18.47 42.26
CA LYS A 139 3.62 17.87 41.07
C LYS A 139 2.76 18.30 39.87
N LYS A 140 3.20 19.27 39.06
CA LYS A 140 2.56 19.54 37.75
C LYS A 140 3.02 18.49 36.74
N PRO A 141 2.11 17.71 36.14
CA PRO A 141 2.47 16.73 35.14
C PRO A 141 2.85 17.41 33.82
N SER A 142 3.86 16.84 33.18
CA SER A 142 4.17 16.99 31.77
C SER A 142 2.92 16.73 30.92
N SER A 143 2.36 17.76 30.29
CA SER A 143 1.37 17.58 29.23
C SER A 143 2.09 17.22 27.93
N GLY A 144 2.54 15.97 27.85
CA GLY A 144 2.64 15.30 26.57
C GLY A 144 1.22 15.03 26.07
N SER A 145 0.77 15.78 25.09
CA SER A 145 -0.51 15.51 24.41
C SER A 145 -0.25 14.50 23.29
N ALA A 146 -0.34 13.21 23.63
CA ALA A 146 -0.45 12.13 22.67
C ALA A 146 -1.86 11.55 22.70
N ALA A 147 -2.35 11.21 21.50
CA ALA A 147 -3.43 10.27 21.19
C ALA A 147 -4.90 10.77 21.31
N ASN A 148 -5.56 10.92 20.16
CA ASN A 148 -6.51 9.93 19.60
C ASN A 148 -7.56 10.62 18.71
N VAL A 149 -7.50 10.37 17.39
CA VAL A 149 -8.69 10.40 16.54
C VAL A 149 -8.99 8.96 16.18
N ALA A 150 -10.01 8.44 16.86
CA ALA A 150 -10.49 7.08 16.76
C ALA A 150 -10.93 6.71 15.34
N GLY A 151 -10.64 5.47 14.97
CA GLY A 151 -11.14 4.83 13.77
C GLY A 151 -12.66 4.74 13.77
N ASN A 152 -13.25 5.09 12.63
CA ASN A 152 -14.65 4.84 12.36
C ASN A 152 -14.76 3.49 11.65
N VAL A 153 -15.06 2.43 12.39
CA VAL A 153 -15.41 1.12 11.85
C VAL A 153 -16.94 1.07 11.79
N ILE A 154 -17.49 1.31 10.60
CA ILE A 154 -18.93 1.10 10.33
C ILE A 154 -19.07 -0.31 9.76
N ALA A 155 -19.59 -1.20 10.59
CA ALA A 155 -20.13 -2.49 10.18
C ALA A 155 -21.62 -2.32 9.83
N LYS A 156 -22.02 -2.81 8.65
CA LYS A 156 -23.29 -3.49 8.37
C LYS A 156 -23.23 -4.11 6.99
#